data_AF-W9W6G2-F1
#
_entry.id   AF-W9W6G2-F1
#
_cell.length_a   1.000
_cell.length_b   1.000
_cell.length_c   1.000
_cell.angle_alpha   90.00
_cell.angle_beta   90.00
_cell.angle_gamma   90.00
#
_symmetry.space_group_name_H-M   'P 1'
#
loop_
_entity.id
_entity.type
_entity.pdbx_description
1 polymer ?
#
loop_
_entity_poly.entity_id
_entity_poly.type
_entity_poly.pdbx_seq_one_letter_code
_entity_poly.pdbx_strand_id
1 'polypeptide(L)'
;MILALAGKSRMNQESMNRHFYLAGLQYYEKMLARALDNTSPIFSHSDLQRKNGIVKKVNTRDGSADLQVSLMGWEYVGWYPAYWDFVAAFLAPRWDDDWSTTIMNAWTSGRLKRR
;
A
#
# COMPACT_ATOMS: atom_id res chain seq x y z
N MET A 1 -10.98 14.24 -1.01
CA MET A 1 -10.49 12.85 -1.12
C MET A 1 -9.46 12.51 -0.03
N ILE A 2 -8.32 13.23 0.06
CA ILE A 2 -7.30 13.03 1.11
C ILE A 2 -7.89 13.14 2.54
N LEU A 3 -8.76 14.12 2.79
CA LEU A 3 -9.42 14.30 4.09
C LEU A 3 -10.39 13.16 4.44
N ALA A 4 -11.07 12.56 3.45
CA ALA A 4 -11.97 11.43 3.68
C ALA A 4 -11.19 10.15 4.03
N LEU A 5 -10.02 9.98 3.40
CA LEU A 5 -9.08 8.90 3.68
C LEU A 5 -8.42 9.06 5.06
N ALA A 6 -8.03 10.28 5.43
CA ALA A 6 -7.56 10.61 6.77
C ALA A 6 -8.66 10.38 7.83
N GLY A 7 -9.92 10.69 7.48
CA GLY A 7 -11.10 10.40 8.31
C GLY A 7 -11.32 8.91 8.53
N LYS A 8 -11.27 8.10 7.47
CA LYS A 8 -11.37 6.63 7.56
C LYS A 8 -10.21 6.02 8.36
N SER A 9 -9.00 6.55 8.20
CA SER A 9 -7.84 6.17 9.01
C SER A 9 -8.04 6.50 10.49
N ARG A 10 -8.68 7.63 10.81
CA ARG A 10 -9.01 8.03 12.20
C ARG A 10 -10.08 7.14 12.83
N MET A 11 -11.10 6.76 12.07
CA MET A 11 -12.10 5.78 12.52
C MET A 11 -11.47 4.41 12.79
N ASN A 12 -10.55 3.96 11.94
CA ASN A 12 -9.77 2.75 12.20
C ASN A 12 -8.92 2.89 13.47
N GLN A 13 -8.31 4.06 13.73
CA GLN A 13 -7.55 4.36 14.94
C GLN A 13 -8.40 4.22 16.21
N GLU A 14 -9.59 4.82 16.23
CA GLU A 14 -10.52 4.77 17.37
C GLU A 14 -10.95 3.33 17.67
N SER A 15 -11.09 2.50 16.64
CA SER A 15 -11.43 1.07 16.81
C SER A 15 -10.27 0.19 17.30
N MET A 16 -9.01 0.63 17.16
CA MET A 16 -7.81 -0.20 17.37
C MET A 16 -6.92 0.22 18.56
N ASN A 17 -7.24 1.32 19.26
CA ASN A 17 -6.64 1.72 20.55
C ASN A 17 -5.10 1.67 20.63
N ARG A 18 -4.37 2.16 19.60
CA ARG A 18 -2.89 2.23 19.63
C ARG A 18 -2.36 3.62 19.24
N HIS A 19 -1.34 4.09 19.96
CA HIS A 19 -0.74 5.43 19.85
C HIS A 19 0.43 5.55 18.85
N PHE A 20 0.85 4.47 18.19
CA PHE A 20 1.94 4.47 17.19
C PHE A 20 1.64 5.28 15.90
N TYR A 21 0.42 5.84 15.81
CA TYR A 21 -0.16 6.41 14.60
C TYR A 21 0.32 7.82 14.24
N LEU A 22 0.62 8.69 15.21
CA LEU A 22 0.92 10.10 14.95
C LEU A 22 2.26 10.31 14.23
N ALA A 23 3.27 9.50 14.55
CA ALA A 23 4.55 9.53 13.83
C ALA A 23 4.40 9.02 12.39
N GLY A 24 3.61 7.95 12.20
CA GLY A 24 3.30 7.39 10.87
C GLY A 24 2.47 8.34 10.01
N LEU A 25 1.52 9.08 10.60
CA LEU A 25 0.66 10.03 9.89
C LEU A 25 1.42 11.28 9.45
N GLN A 26 2.25 11.88 10.33
CA GLN A 26 3.08 13.02 9.95
C GLN A 26 4.10 12.65 8.86
N TYR A 27 4.63 11.43 8.92
CA TYR A 27 5.51 10.91 7.88
C TYR A 27 4.72 10.62 6.58
N TYR A 28 3.49 10.11 6.70
CA TYR A 28 2.57 9.91 5.59
C TYR A 28 2.18 11.22 4.91
N GLU A 29 1.89 12.29 5.64
CA GLU A 29 1.59 13.60 5.05
C GLU A 29 2.77 14.13 4.22
N LYS A 30 4.00 14.00 4.74
CA LYS A 30 5.22 14.34 4.00
C LYS A 30 5.42 13.46 2.76
N MET A 31 5.12 12.17 2.86
CA MET A 31 5.24 11.25 1.72
C MET A 31 4.13 11.44 0.69
N LEU A 32 2.91 11.72 1.12
CA LEU A 32 1.78 12.05 0.26
C LEU A 32 2.09 13.33 -0.51
N ALA A 33 2.64 14.36 0.14
CA ALA A 33 3.13 15.55 -0.54
C ALA A 33 4.13 15.20 -1.66
N ARG A 34 5.09 14.31 -1.41
CA ARG A 34 6.05 13.84 -2.43
C ARG A 34 5.46 12.90 -3.46
N ALA A 35 4.38 12.20 -3.14
CA ALA A 35 3.70 11.29 -4.06
C ALA A 35 2.75 12.06 -5.00
N LEU A 36 2.23 13.20 -4.53
CA LEU A 36 1.48 14.16 -5.33
C LEU A 36 2.36 14.86 -6.39
N ASP A 37 3.69 14.77 -6.31
CA ASP A 37 4.60 15.28 -7.36
C ASP A 37 4.48 14.50 -8.68
N ASN A 38 3.98 13.25 -8.65
CA ASN A 38 3.70 12.48 -9.85
C ASN A 38 2.22 12.07 -9.89
N THR A 39 1.44 12.84 -10.65
CA THR A 39 0.00 12.61 -10.85
C THR A 39 -0.32 11.89 -12.15
N SER A 40 0.70 11.43 -12.88
CA SER A 40 0.50 10.74 -14.16
C SER A 40 -0.42 9.54 -13.96
N PRO A 41 -1.45 9.37 -14.80
CA PRO A 41 -2.38 8.26 -14.66
C PRO A 41 -1.67 6.94 -14.99
N ILE A 42 -1.77 5.97 -14.09
CA ILE A 42 -1.33 4.59 -14.30
C ILE A 42 -2.50 3.65 -14.13
N PHE A 43 -2.43 2.48 -14.75
CA PHE A 43 -3.37 1.41 -14.45
C PHE A 43 -3.08 0.86 -13.06
N SER A 44 -3.99 1.17 -12.14
CA SER A 44 -3.86 0.95 -10.70
C SER A 44 -4.86 -0.10 -10.22
N HIS A 45 -4.45 -0.88 -9.22
CA HIS A 45 -5.29 -1.91 -8.62
C HIS A 45 -6.37 -1.30 -7.70
N SER A 46 -6.08 -0.15 -7.07
CA SER A 46 -6.96 0.63 -6.18
C SER A 46 -7.42 -0.04 -4.89
N ASP A 47 -7.27 -1.36 -4.74
CA ASP A 47 -7.47 -2.10 -3.50
C ASP A 47 -6.26 -2.97 -3.18
N LEU A 48 -5.03 -2.41 -3.22
CA LEU A 48 -3.79 -3.15 -2.99
C LEU A 48 -3.56 -3.46 -1.50
N GLN A 49 -4.47 -4.23 -0.91
CA GLN A 49 -4.44 -4.69 0.48
C GLN A 49 -3.80 -6.08 0.58
N ARG A 50 -3.27 -6.43 1.76
CA ARG A 50 -2.69 -7.77 2.02
C ARG A 50 -3.60 -8.93 1.63
N LYS A 51 -4.90 -8.82 1.96
CA LYS A 51 -5.91 -9.84 1.63
C LYS A 51 -6.02 -10.17 0.14
N ASN A 52 -5.57 -9.26 -0.72
CA ASN A 52 -5.68 -9.36 -2.18
C ASN A 52 -4.38 -9.90 -2.82
N GLY A 53 -3.31 -10.10 -2.03
CA GLY A 53 -2.09 -10.75 -2.47
C GLY A 53 -2.06 -12.23 -2.08
N ILE A 54 -1.92 -13.12 -3.07
CA ILE A 54 -1.64 -14.54 -2.84
C ILE A 54 -0.16 -14.77 -3.07
N VAL A 55 0.50 -15.40 -2.10
CA VAL A 55 1.89 -15.85 -2.23
C VAL A 55 1.89 -17.38 -2.16
N LYS A 56 2.41 -18.02 -3.21
CA LYS A 56 2.55 -19.47 -3.29
C LYS A 56 4.01 -19.84 -3.47
N LYS A 57 4.48 -20.79 -2.66
CA LYS A 57 5.80 -21.41 -2.85
C LYS A 57 5.71 -22.37 -4.03
N VAL A 58 6.57 -22.20 -5.02
CA VAL A 58 6.67 -23.05 -6.21
C VAL A 58 8.06 -23.64 -6.31
N ASN A 59 8.18 -24.89 -6.75
CA ASN A 59 9.48 -25.49 -7.00
C ASN A 59 9.90 -25.16 -8.43
N THR A 60 11.14 -24.72 -8.59
CA THR A 60 11.76 -24.50 -9.89
C THR A 60 12.32 -25.81 -10.45
N ARG A 61 12.63 -25.83 -11.75
CA ARG A 61 13.13 -27.04 -12.44
C ARG A 61 14.45 -27.57 -11.90
N ASP A 62 15.25 -26.72 -11.28
CA ASP A 62 16.52 -27.04 -10.60
C ASP A 62 16.33 -27.48 -9.14
N GLY A 63 15.07 -27.64 -8.67
CA GLY A 63 14.77 -28.07 -7.30
C GLY A 63 14.86 -26.95 -6.25
N SER A 64 15.14 -25.72 -6.65
CA SER A 64 15.07 -24.56 -5.75
C SER A 64 13.60 -24.17 -5.46
N ALA A 65 13.41 -23.38 -4.41
CA ALA A 65 12.10 -22.84 -4.07
C ALA A 65 12.00 -21.37 -4.49
N ASP A 66 10.93 -21.05 -5.21
CA ASP A 66 10.60 -19.70 -5.65
C ASP A 66 9.21 -19.28 -5.12
N LEU A 67 8.91 -17.98 -5.20
CA LEU A 67 7.65 -17.39 -4.75
C LEU A 67 6.86 -16.87 -5.94
N GLN A 68 5.72 -17.50 -6.21
CA GLN A 68 4.73 -16.98 -7.13
C GLN A 68 3.81 -16.02 -6.39
N VAL A 69 3.75 -14.76 -6.84
CA VAL A 69 2.83 -13.75 -6.31
C VAL A 69 1.71 -13.53 -7.32
N SER A 70 0.46 -13.58 -6.86
CA SER A 70 -0.74 -13.29 -7.66
C SER A 70 -1.60 -12.24 -6.96
N LEU A 71 -2.27 -11.39 -7.74
CA LEU A 71 -3.21 -10.39 -7.23
C LEU A 71 -4.65 -10.80 -7.55
N MET A 72 -5.54 -10.61 -6.59
CA MET A 72 -6.99 -10.79 -6.70
C MET A 72 -7.70 -9.49 -6.31
N GLY A 73 -9.02 -9.43 -6.50
CA GLY A 73 -9.79 -8.26 -6.07
C GLY A 73 -9.68 -7.09 -7.05
N TRP A 74 -9.84 -7.39 -8.34
CA TRP A 74 -9.70 -6.42 -9.43
C TRP A 74 -10.94 -5.52 -9.63
N GLU A 75 -11.92 -5.57 -8.73
CA GLU A 75 -13.20 -4.84 -8.91
C GLU A 75 -13.08 -3.31 -8.88
N TYR A 76 -11.97 -2.77 -8.37
CA TYR A 76 -11.73 -1.33 -8.24
C TYR A 76 -10.65 -0.79 -9.20
N VAL A 77 -10.20 -1.60 -10.15
CA VAL A 77 -9.09 -1.20 -11.02
C VAL A 77 -9.46 -0.08 -11.98
N GLY A 78 -8.47 0.72 -12.35
CA GLY A 78 -8.67 1.80 -13.29
C GLY A 78 -7.45 2.68 -13.47
N TRP A 79 -7.62 3.77 -14.22
CA TRP A 79 -6.58 4.77 -14.40
C TRP A 79 -6.65 5.78 -13.25
N TYR A 80 -5.68 5.70 -12.35
CA TYR A 80 -5.55 6.59 -11.19
C TYR A 80 -4.17 7.22 -11.17
N PRO A 81 -3.99 8.34 -10.46
CA PRO A 81 -2.67 8.93 -10.28
C PRO A 81 -1.64 7.91 -9.76
N ALA A 82 -0.38 8.03 -10.17
CA ALA A 82 0.69 7.08 -9.85
C ALA A 82 0.86 6.76 -8.35
N TYR A 83 0.44 7.67 -7.46
CA TYR A 83 0.48 7.48 -6.02
C TYR A 83 -0.67 6.63 -5.45
N TRP A 84 -1.68 6.31 -6.24
CA TRP A 84 -2.96 5.80 -5.74
C TRP A 84 -2.83 4.43 -5.07
N ASP A 85 -2.12 3.47 -5.68
CA ASP A 85 -1.89 2.16 -5.06
C ASP A 85 -1.08 2.25 -3.76
N PHE A 86 -0.13 3.19 -3.67
CA PHE A 86 0.59 3.45 -2.42
C PHE A 86 -0.35 3.95 -1.33
N VAL A 87 -1.22 4.91 -1.66
CA VAL A 87 -2.21 5.45 -0.73
C VAL A 87 -3.19 4.36 -0.27
N ALA A 88 -3.70 3.56 -1.20
CA ALA A 88 -4.60 2.46 -0.91
C ALA A 88 -3.91 1.41 0.00
N ALA A 89 -2.69 0.98 -0.33
CA ALA A 89 -1.94 -0.01 0.44
C ALA A 89 -1.55 0.48 1.85
N PHE A 90 -1.23 1.76 2.00
CA PHE A 90 -0.84 2.36 3.28
C PHE A 90 -2.03 2.56 4.24
N LEU A 91 -3.20 2.89 3.70
CA LEU A 91 -4.41 3.19 4.50
C LEU A 91 -5.27 1.95 4.81
N ALA A 92 -5.01 0.84 4.13
CA ALA A 92 -5.71 -0.42 4.30
C ALA A 92 -5.47 -1.23 5.60
N PRO A 93 -4.29 -1.21 6.25
CA PRO A 93 -4.00 -2.18 7.30
C PRO A 93 -4.78 -1.90 8.60
N ARG A 94 -5.11 -2.97 9.32
CA ARG A 94 -5.09 -2.94 10.79
C ARG A 94 -3.61 -2.90 11.16
N TRP A 95 -3.13 -1.90 11.90
CA TRP A 95 -1.68 -1.76 12.17
C TRP A 95 -1.24 -2.73 13.27
N ASP A 96 -1.41 -4.02 13.00
CA ASP A 96 -1.01 -5.14 13.84
C ASP A 96 0.34 -5.76 13.41
N ASP A 97 0.91 -5.29 12.30
CA ASP A 97 2.20 -5.75 11.75
C ASP A 97 3.01 -4.63 11.07
N ASP A 98 4.08 -5.04 10.40
CA ASP A 98 5.07 -4.19 9.73
C ASP A 98 4.70 -3.85 8.26
N TRP A 99 3.47 -4.11 7.83
CA TRP A 99 3.03 -3.87 6.44
C TRP A 99 3.20 -2.41 6.02
N SER A 100 2.77 -1.46 6.86
CA SER A 100 2.85 -0.03 6.57
C SER A 100 4.31 0.43 6.43
N THR A 101 5.20 -0.08 7.29
CA THR A 101 6.65 0.14 7.23
C THR A 101 7.25 -0.46 5.96
N THR A 102 6.81 -1.66 5.56
CA THR A 102 7.27 -2.35 4.35
C THR A 102 6.88 -1.60 3.08
N ILE A 103 5.62 -1.17 2.96
CA ILE A 103 5.13 -0.34 1.85
C ILE A 103 5.88 0.99 1.81
N MET A 104 6.11 1.61 2.97
CA MET A 104 6.88 2.84 3.08
C MET A 104 8.32 2.68 2.57
N ASN A 105 9.02 1.62 2.99
CA ASN A 105 10.40 1.34 2.54
C ASN A 105 10.47 1.02 1.05
N ALA A 106 9.48 0.30 0.51
CA ALA A 106 9.38 0.01 -0.92
C ALA A 106 9.16 1.28 -1.76
N TRP A 107 8.40 2.25 -1.25
CA TRP A 107 8.16 3.53 -1.92
C TRP A 107 9.40 4.44 -1.90
N THR A 108 10.04 4.59 -0.73
CA THR A 108 11.19 5.49 -0.55
C THR A 108 12.45 4.98 -1.26
N SER A 109 12.64 3.67 -1.35
CA SER A 109 13.74 3.07 -2.12
C SER A 109 13.59 3.22 -3.65
N GLY A 110 12.48 3.80 -4.13
CA GLY A 110 12.19 3.95 -5.56
C GLY A 110 11.83 2.64 -6.25
N ARG A 111 11.70 1.52 -5.52
CA ARG A 111 11.28 0.23 -6.07
C ARG A 111 9.84 0.26 -6.61
N LEU A 112 9.00 1.13 -6.06
CA LEU A 112 7.64 1.39 -6.56
C LEU A 112 7.56 2.55 -7.59
N LYS A 113 8.65 3.30 -7.82
CA LYS A 113 8.68 4.43 -8.77
C LYS A 113 9.06 4.04 -10.19
N ARG A 114 9.54 2.80 -10.42
CA ARG A 114 9.96 2.33 -11.74
C ARG A 114 8.88 1.44 -12.35
N ARG A 115 8.03 2.05 -13.16
CA ARG A 115 7.38 1.40 -14.30
C ARG A 115 7.46 2.36 -15.49
#